data_AF-A0A2A2L5V7-F1
#
_entry.id   AF-A0A2A2L5V7-F1
#
_cell.length_a   1.000
_cell.length_b   1.000
_cell.length_c   1.000
_cell.angle_alpha   90.00
_cell.angle_beta   90.00
_cell.angle_gamma   90.00
#
_symmetry.space_group_name_H-M   'P 1'
#
loop_
_entity.id
_entity.type
_entity.pdbx_description
1 polymer ?
#
loop_
_entity_poly.entity_id
_entity_poly.type
_entity_poly.pdbx_seq_one_letter_code
_entity_poly.pdbx_strand_id
1 'polypeptide(L)'
;MAGNFWMSSQYDQWVFERQDLLRFRFEDLKIYSEEEYQKLMIFWANFIQSLATEGGNSSSTKTRMQVIASAIIYFKRFYARRSFKEVDPFLIACASVFLASKVEEHGLLSMSKLIQNIPNCLKRWPSVIFDLSSKNNGLYDAEFILVEVMDCCLIVYHPYRPLTSFIQDLAKDTTIKDIDQIEAQCWKVANDSLRSDCALLFPPHVIALSSIIVGVELMGREKDIKAWLPELSVDFEKVTDCVNTLFTMYKLWKTFDERDQIKPLLDKMPRVNSVPSQC
;
A
#
# COMPACT_ATOMS: atom_id res chain seq x y z
N MET A 1 18.58 -13.90 -3.78
CA MET A 1 17.85 -13.44 -2.57
C MET A 1 16.34 -13.22 -2.79
N ALA A 2 15.79 -13.25 -4.01
CA ALA A 2 14.37 -13.02 -4.29
C ALA A 2 13.42 -14.25 -4.11
N GLY A 3 13.92 -15.36 -3.55
CA GLY A 3 13.20 -16.63 -3.52
C GLY A 3 12.71 -17.07 -2.14
N ASN A 4 13.20 -16.48 -1.05
CA ASN A 4 12.89 -16.93 0.30
C ASN A 4 12.52 -15.74 1.20
N PHE A 5 11.22 -15.62 1.47
CA PHE A 5 10.68 -14.59 2.35
C PHE A 5 11.27 -14.65 3.77
N TRP A 6 11.48 -15.86 4.32
CA TRP A 6 11.90 -16.06 5.71
C TRP A 6 13.34 -15.65 6.00
N MET A 7 14.17 -15.50 4.96
CA MET A 7 15.53 -14.98 5.06
C MET A 7 15.65 -13.57 4.49
N SER A 8 14.52 -12.91 4.20
CA SER A 8 14.50 -11.58 3.61
C SER A 8 14.51 -10.50 4.67
N SER A 9 15.05 -9.33 4.31
CA SER A 9 14.97 -8.15 5.18
C SER A 9 13.53 -7.71 5.46
N GLN A 10 12.57 -8.05 4.57
CA GLN A 10 11.16 -7.78 4.82
C GLN A 10 10.66 -8.53 6.05
N TYR A 11 10.97 -9.83 6.16
CA TYR A 11 10.53 -10.63 7.29
C TYR A 11 11.22 -10.20 8.59
N ASP A 12 12.51 -9.92 8.54
CA ASP A 12 13.32 -9.61 9.71
C ASP A 12 13.06 -8.19 10.27
N GLN A 13 12.84 -7.20 9.41
CA GLN A 13 12.81 -5.79 9.82
C GLN A 13 11.48 -5.04 9.57
N TRP A 14 10.62 -5.57 8.70
CA TRP A 14 9.47 -4.83 8.16
C TRP A 14 8.12 -5.55 8.32
N VAL A 15 8.09 -6.62 9.12
CA VAL A 15 6.86 -7.21 9.66
C VAL A 15 6.79 -6.82 11.13
N PHE A 16 5.86 -5.93 11.47
CA PHE A 16 5.71 -5.37 12.81
C PHE A 16 4.59 -6.05 13.59
N GLU A 17 4.71 -6.04 14.91
CA GLU A 17 3.57 -6.27 15.77
C GLU A 17 2.67 -5.03 15.79
N ARG A 18 1.36 -5.24 16.00
CA ARG A 18 0.37 -4.16 16.01
C ARG A 18 0.69 -3.08 17.05
N GLN A 19 1.18 -3.49 18.23
CA GLN A 19 1.50 -2.58 19.33
C GLN A 19 2.70 -1.70 18.99
N ASP A 20 3.73 -2.26 18.37
CA ASP A 20 4.91 -1.51 17.92
C ASP A 20 4.55 -0.50 16.84
N LEU A 21 3.72 -0.90 15.86
CA LEU A 21 3.27 0.00 14.81
C LEU A 21 2.50 1.21 15.37
N LEU A 22 1.63 0.99 16.35
CA LEU A 22 0.92 2.07 17.05
C LEU A 22 1.88 2.96 17.84
N ARG A 23 2.90 2.37 18.46
CA ARG A 23 3.94 3.11 19.19
C ARG A 23 4.76 4.00 18.27
N PHE A 24 5.16 3.52 17.08
CA PHE A 24 5.90 4.34 16.13
C PHE A 24 5.06 5.51 15.59
N ARG A 25 3.75 5.29 15.41
CA ARG A 25 2.79 6.31 14.96
C ARG A 25 2.29 7.23 16.07
N PHE A 26 2.78 7.08 17.29
CA PHE A 26 2.26 7.79 18.46
C PHE A 26 2.26 9.31 18.29
N GLU A 27 3.23 9.88 17.59
CA GLU A 27 3.28 11.33 17.34
C GLU A 27 2.14 11.82 16.45
N ASP A 28 1.82 11.09 15.38
CA ASP A 28 0.74 11.43 14.46
C ASP A 28 -0.64 11.14 15.10
N LEU A 29 -0.73 10.11 15.93
CA LEU A 29 -1.94 9.76 16.68
C LEU A 29 -2.29 10.76 17.79
N LYS A 30 -1.41 11.72 18.12
CA LYS A 30 -1.78 12.88 18.95
C LYS A 30 -2.64 13.89 18.20
N ILE A 31 -2.53 13.91 16.87
CA ILE A 31 -3.22 14.87 15.99
C ILE A 31 -4.46 14.21 15.40
N TYR A 32 -4.33 12.93 15.01
CA TYR A 32 -5.36 12.16 14.34
C TYR A 32 -5.89 11.04 15.22
N SER A 33 -7.19 10.75 15.13
CA SER A 33 -7.70 9.48 15.63
C SER A 33 -7.20 8.31 14.78
N GLU A 34 -7.27 7.08 15.29
CA GLU A 34 -6.87 5.89 14.53
C GLU A 34 -7.67 5.74 13.22
N GLU A 35 -8.98 6.03 13.26
CA GLU A 35 -9.83 6.02 12.07
C GLU A 35 -9.44 7.12 11.07
N GLU A 36 -9.12 8.32 11.54
CA GLU A 36 -8.66 9.42 10.67
C GLU A 36 -7.32 9.09 10.01
N TYR A 37 -6.40 8.47 10.75
CA TYR A 37 -5.11 8.02 10.22
C TYR A 37 -5.29 6.92 9.17
N GLN A 38 -6.21 5.98 9.40
CA GLN A 38 -6.56 4.95 8.40
C GLN A 38 -7.17 5.58 7.13
N LYS A 39 -8.06 6.58 7.26
CA LYS A 39 -8.59 7.34 6.12
C LYS A 39 -7.49 8.03 5.30
N LEU A 40 -6.50 8.63 5.97
CA LEU A 40 -5.32 9.20 5.32
C LEU A 40 -4.53 8.13 4.56
N MET A 41 -4.30 6.96 5.16
CA MET A 41 -3.59 5.86 4.51
C MET A 41 -4.34 5.31 3.29
N ILE A 42 -5.67 5.26 3.32
CA ILE A 42 -6.51 4.90 2.15
C ILE A 42 -6.31 5.94 1.04
N PHE A 43 -6.38 7.23 1.37
CA PHE A 43 -6.16 8.32 0.41
C PHE A 43 -4.79 8.23 -0.25
N TRP A 44 -3.71 8.06 0.54
CA TRP A 44 -2.36 7.99 -0.01
C TRP A 44 -2.15 6.76 -0.90
N ALA A 45 -2.72 5.61 -0.56
CA ALA A 45 -2.70 4.43 -1.43
C ALA A 45 -3.40 4.72 -2.78
N ASN A 46 -4.56 5.38 -2.75
CA ASN A 46 -5.28 5.77 -3.96
C ASN A 46 -4.54 6.83 -4.79
N PHE A 47 -3.92 7.80 -4.12
CA PHE A 47 -3.13 8.84 -4.76
C PHE A 47 -1.91 8.25 -5.47
N ILE A 48 -1.14 7.39 -4.80
CA ILE A 48 0.01 6.69 -5.39
C ILE A 48 -0.42 5.82 -6.57
N GLN A 49 -1.55 5.13 -6.45
CA GLN A 49 -2.11 4.35 -7.55
C GLN A 49 -2.44 5.24 -8.78
N SER A 50 -3.14 6.36 -8.57
CA SER A 50 -3.44 7.33 -9.63
C SER A 50 -2.16 7.88 -10.26
N LEU A 51 -1.20 8.32 -9.43
CA LEU A 51 0.10 8.85 -9.85
C LEU A 51 0.88 7.84 -10.71
N ALA A 52 0.92 6.57 -10.33
CA ALA A 52 1.63 5.55 -11.09
C ALA A 52 0.91 5.18 -12.40
N THR A 53 -0.42 5.27 -12.45
CA THR A 53 -1.20 4.99 -13.67
C THR A 53 -1.24 6.15 -14.66
N GLU A 54 -1.30 7.39 -14.18
CA GLU A 54 -1.39 8.62 -14.98
C GLU A 54 -0.01 9.24 -15.25
N GLY A 55 0.98 8.94 -14.41
CA GLY A 55 2.36 9.41 -14.54
C GLY A 55 3.19 8.69 -15.60
N GLY A 56 2.71 7.56 -16.12
CA GLY A 56 3.26 6.94 -17.32
C GLY A 56 2.95 7.80 -18.55
N ASN A 57 3.91 8.00 -19.47
CA ASN A 57 3.65 8.78 -20.67
C ASN A 57 2.41 8.22 -21.40
N SER A 58 1.60 9.07 -22.01
CA SER A 58 0.42 8.70 -22.82
C SER A 58 0.72 7.72 -23.97
N SER A 59 2.00 7.43 -24.23
CA SER A 59 2.53 6.49 -25.22
C SER A 59 3.27 5.28 -24.63
N SER A 60 3.45 5.17 -23.30
CA SER A 60 4.18 4.06 -22.65
C SER A 60 3.25 3.18 -21.82
N THR A 61 3.48 1.87 -21.91
CA THR A 61 2.84 0.76 -21.21
C THR A 61 2.35 1.11 -19.80
N LYS A 62 1.09 0.78 -19.48
CA LYS A 62 0.51 0.93 -18.14
C LYS A 62 1.44 0.31 -17.08
N THR A 63 1.74 1.08 -16.03
CA THR A 63 2.58 0.63 -14.92
C THR A 63 2.07 -0.67 -14.32
N ARG A 64 2.96 -1.65 -14.13
CA ARG A 64 2.60 -2.96 -13.57
C ARG A 64 2.13 -2.83 -12.11
N MET A 65 1.14 -3.63 -11.71
CA MET A 65 0.61 -3.59 -10.34
C MET A 65 1.68 -3.86 -9.27
N GLN A 66 2.68 -4.69 -9.57
CA GLN A 66 3.81 -4.95 -8.66
C GLN A 66 4.59 -3.67 -8.32
N VAL A 67 4.82 -2.78 -9.30
CA VAL A 67 5.49 -1.49 -9.09
C VAL A 67 4.65 -0.59 -8.19
N ILE A 68 3.33 -0.54 -8.43
CA ILE A 68 2.39 0.25 -7.62
C ILE A 68 2.36 -0.27 -6.18
N ALA A 69 2.31 -1.58 -6.01
CA ALA A 69 2.32 -2.22 -4.69
C ALA A 69 3.62 -1.94 -3.93
N SER A 70 4.77 -2.06 -4.59
CA SER A 70 6.08 -1.72 -4.00
C SER A 70 6.14 -0.25 -3.58
N ALA A 71 5.63 0.67 -4.41
CA ALA A 71 5.58 2.09 -4.07
C ALA A 71 4.68 2.39 -2.85
N ILE A 72 3.50 1.78 -2.77
CA ILE A 72 2.61 1.95 -1.61
C ILE A 72 3.28 1.39 -0.33
N ILE A 73 3.98 0.26 -0.43
CA ILE A 73 4.68 -0.33 0.71
C ILE A 73 5.85 0.56 1.15
N TYR A 74 6.63 1.13 0.24
CA TYR A 74 7.69 2.09 0.59
C TYR A 74 7.14 3.30 1.34
N PHE A 75 6.05 3.89 0.83
CA PHE A 75 5.36 4.99 1.51
C PHE A 75 4.92 4.62 2.92
N LYS A 76 4.29 3.44 3.08
CA LYS A 76 3.84 2.93 4.39
C LYS A 76 5.01 2.65 5.34
N ARG A 77 6.11 2.08 4.84
CA ARG A 77 7.34 1.82 5.63
C ARG A 77 7.96 3.13 6.13
N PHE A 78 7.99 4.15 5.28
CA PHE A 78 8.49 5.46 5.64
C PHE A 78 7.69 6.07 6.81
N TYR A 79 6.37 6.18 6.66
CA TYR A 79 5.49 6.75 7.68
C TYR A 79 5.17 5.79 8.84
N ALA A 80 5.65 4.55 8.78
CA ALA A 80 5.68 3.67 9.95
C ALA A 80 6.84 4.03 10.89
N ARG A 81 7.93 4.64 10.41
CA ARG A 81 9.08 5.05 11.24
C ARG A 81 9.20 6.56 11.45
N ARG A 82 8.65 7.36 10.53
CA ARG A 82 8.72 8.82 10.52
C ARG A 82 7.34 9.43 10.63
N SER A 83 7.27 10.61 11.23
CA SER A 83 6.02 11.37 11.31
C SER A 83 5.77 12.17 10.03
N PHE A 84 4.49 12.44 9.74
CA PHE A 84 4.06 13.35 8.68
C PHE A 84 4.66 14.78 8.77
N LYS A 85 5.19 15.18 9.94
CA LYS A 85 5.83 16.48 10.16
C LYS A 85 7.25 16.60 9.56
N GLU A 86 7.89 15.48 9.24
CA GLU A 86 9.30 15.46 8.85
C GLU A 86 9.50 15.72 7.36
N VAL A 87 8.74 15.02 6.52
CA VAL A 87 8.82 15.16 5.05
C VAL A 87 7.42 15.17 4.46
N ASP A 88 7.23 16.02 3.46
CA ASP A 88 5.98 16.15 2.73
C ASP A 88 5.59 14.82 2.03
N PRO A 89 4.42 14.24 2.34
CA PRO A 89 3.97 12.98 1.77
C PRO A 89 3.74 13.03 0.27
N PHE A 90 3.47 14.20 -0.33
CA PHE A 90 3.43 14.28 -1.79
C PHE A 90 4.80 13.99 -2.41
N LEU A 91 5.89 14.46 -1.80
CA LEU A 91 7.26 14.19 -2.27
C LEU A 91 7.64 12.72 -2.05
N ILE A 92 7.34 12.16 -0.87
CA ILE A 92 7.60 10.75 -0.57
C ILE A 92 6.79 9.83 -1.48
N ALA A 93 5.53 10.18 -1.80
CA ALA A 93 4.71 9.42 -2.75
C ALA A 93 5.34 9.37 -4.15
N CYS A 94 5.80 10.51 -4.67
CA CYS A 94 6.52 10.55 -5.95
C CYS A 94 7.83 9.76 -5.89
N ALA A 95 8.61 9.92 -4.82
CA ALA A 95 9.89 9.23 -4.64
C ALA A 95 9.69 7.72 -4.56
N SER A 96 8.61 7.28 -3.91
CA SER A 96 8.24 5.86 -3.80
C SER A 96 7.91 5.25 -5.15
N VAL A 97 7.14 5.94 -6.00
CA VAL A 97 6.83 5.48 -7.36
C VAL A 97 8.10 5.43 -8.22
N PHE A 98 8.92 6.48 -8.16
CA PHE A 98 10.18 6.55 -8.91
C PHE A 98 11.15 5.44 -8.51
N LEU A 99 11.35 5.23 -7.21
CA LEU A 99 12.24 4.20 -6.67
C LEU A 99 11.73 2.80 -7.00
N ALA A 100 10.43 2.53 -6.83
CA ALA A 100 9.84 1.24 -7.16
C ALA A 100 9.98 0.90 -8.64
N SER A 101 9.79 1.88 -9.54
CA SER A 101 10.03 1.69 -10.98
C SER A 101 11.46 1.29 -11.31
N LYS A 102 12.46 1.82 -10.58
CA LYS A 102 13.86 1.43 -10.77
C LYS A 102 14.14 0.02 -10.24
N VAL A 103 13.63 -0.31 -9.06
CA VAL A 103 13.86 -1.62 -8.40
C VAL A 103 13.21 -2.76 -9.16
N GLU A 104 12.00 -2.55 -9.68
CA GLU A 104 11.24 -3.55 -10.45
C GLU A 104 11.59 -3.55 -11.96
N GLU A 105 12.63 -2.81 -12.34
CA GLU A 105 13.12 -2.66 -13.72
C GLU A 105 12.01 -2.23 -14.73
N HIS A 106 11.07 -1.41 -14.27
CA HIS A 106 9.91 -0.98 -15.04
C HIS A 106 10.04 0.47 -15.53
N GLY A 107 10.68 0.64 -16.69
CA GLY A 107 10.71 1.90 -17.43
C GLY A 107 11.39 3.06 -16.68
N LEU A 108 11.98 3.99 -17.42
CA LEU A 108 12.55 5.19 -16.81
C LEU A 108 11.45 6.24 -16.63
N LEU A 109 10.77 6.21 -15.48
CA LEU A 109 9.95 7.35 -15.04
C LEU A 109 10.87 8.49 -14.62
N SER A 110 10.55 9.72 -15.00
CA SER A 110 11.28 10.89 -14.53
C SER A 110 10.57 11.47 -13.32
N MET A 111 11.30 11.64 -12.23
CA MET A 111 10.78 12.22 -10.98
C MET A 111 10.18 13.62 -11.21
N SER A 112 10.79 14.46 -12.05
CA SER A 112 10.24 15.78 -12.41
C SER A 112 8.88 15.69 -13.13
N LYS A 113 8.70 14.69 -14.00
CA LYS A 113 7.41 14.45 -14.67
C LYS A 113 6.34 13.98 -13.69
N LEU A 114 6.69 13.13 -12.72
CA LEU A 114 5.76 12.68 -11.68
C LEU A 114 5.23 13.87 -10.88
N ILE A 115 6.10 14.80 -10.47
CA ILE A 115 5.68 15.99 -9.73
C ILE A 115 4.81 16.92 -10.59
N GLN A 116 5.18 17.15 -11.85
CA GLN A 116 4.37 17.96 -12.77
C GLN A 116 2.99 17.34 -13.03
N ASN A 117 2.84 16.03 -12.85
CA ASN A 117 1.56 15.32 -12.99
C ASN A 117 0.71 15.30 -11.73
N ILE A 118 1.22 15.71 -10.56
CA ILE A 118 0.44 15.78 -9.31
C ILE A 118 -0.85 16.60 -9.49
N PRO A 119 -0.84 17.82 -10.07
CA PRO A 119 -2.07 18.59 -10.26
C PRO A 119 -3.11 17.89 -11.15
N ASN A 120 -2.66 17.07 -12.11
CA ASN A 120 -3.57 16.27 -12.93
C ASN A 120 -4.22 15.15 -12.12
N CYS A 121 -3.45 14.44 -11.29
CA CYS A 121 -3.96 13.38 -10.42
C CYS A 121 -4.95 13.95 -9.36
N LEU A 122 -4.65 15.16 -8.85
CA LEU A 122 -5.49 15.85 -7.87
C LEU A 122 -6.82 16.35 -8.43
N LYS A 123 -7.07 16.29 -9.74
CA LYS A 123 -8.41 16.55 -10.31
C LYS A 123 -9.47 15.62 -9.74
N ARG A 124 -9.08 14.42 -9.28
CA ARG A 124 -9.97 13.47 -8.60
C ARG A 124 -10.39 13.94 -7.19
N TRP A 125 -9.59 14.80 -6.56
CA TRP A 125 -9.81 15.39 -5.25
C TRP A 125 -9.66 16.93 -5.32
N PRO A 126 -10.60 17.65 -5.96
CA PRO A 126 -10.48 19.08 -6.25
C PRO A 126 -10.39 19.97 -4.99
N SER A 127 -10.74 19.43 -3.83
CA SER A 127 -10.64 20.09 -2.53
C SER A 127 -9.19 20.24 -2.04
N VAL A 128 -8.25 19.47 -2.59
CA VAL A 128 -6.84 19.45 -2.21
C VAL A 128 -6.04 20.43 -3.09
N ILE A 129 -5.42 21.43 -2.45
CA ILE A 129 -4.59 22.43 -3.14
C ILE A 129 -3.13 22.01 -3.02
N PHE A 130 -2.44 21.92 -4.16
CA PHE A 130 -1.01 21.63 -4.22
C PHE A 130 -0.26 22.78 -4.89
N ASP A 131 0.64 23.40 -4.14
CA ASP A 131 1.56 24.41 -4.66
C ASP A 131 2.84 23.74 -5.18
N LEU A 132 3.01 23.77 -6.51
CA LEU A 132 4.15 23.21 -7.23
C LEU A 132 5.44 24.03 -7.03
N SER A 133 5.32 25.34 -6.78
CA SER A 133 6.45 26.27 -6.79
C SER A 133 7.40 26.08 -5.59
N SER A 134 6.86 25.65 -4.46
CA SER A 134 7.59 25.50 -3.20
C SER A 134 8.39 24.18 -3.07
N LYS A 135 8.22 23.21 -4.00
CA LYS A 135 8.60 21.80 -3.79
C LYS A 135 9.65 21.22 -4.74
N ASN A 136 10.16 22.00 -5.70
CA ASN A 136 11.16 21.51 -6.67
C ASN A 136 12.58 21.34 -6.12
N ASN A 137 12.94 22.01 -5.01
CA ASN A 137 14.32 22.04 -4.53
C ASN A 137 14.74 20.82 -3.67
N GLY A 138 13.80 19.98 -3.19
CA GLY A 138 14.09 18.81 -2.34
C GLY A 138 13.93 17.45 -3.04
N LEU A 139 14.02 17.43 -4.38
CA LEU A 139 13.61 16.30 -5.21
C LEU A 139 14.44 15.03 -4.98
N TYR A 140 15.76 15.18 -5.06
CA TYR A 140 16.70 14.08 -4.89
C TYR A 140 16.92 13.75 -3.40
N ASP A 141 16.74 14.75 -2.53
CA ASP A 141 16.79 14.56 -1.08
C ASP A 141 15.68 13.60 -0.62
N ALA A 142 14.46 13.73 -1.16
CA ALA A 142 13.35 12.85 -0.80
C ALA A 142 13.61 11.38 -1.16
N GLU A 143 14.25 11.11 -2.29
CA GLU A 143 14.64 9.75 -2.66
C GLU A 143 15.72 9.20 -1.71
N PHE A 144 16.77 9.99 -1.46
CA PHE A 144 17.85 9.60 -0.57
C PHE A 144 17.34 9.31 0.85
N ILE A 145 16.53 10.21 1.40
CA ILE A 145 15.87 10.08 2.70
C ILE A 145 14.99 8.82 2.74
N LEU A 146 14.25 8.53 1.68
CA LEU A 146 13.41 7.33 1.61
C LEU A 146 14.26 6.04 1.68
N VAL A 147 15.35 5.97 0.92
CA VAL A 147 16.26 4.80 0.93
C VAL A 147 16.94 4.64 2.29
N GLU A 148 17.38 5.73 2.90
CA GLU A 148 18.02 5.74 4.23
C GLU A 148 17.06 5.25 5.31
N VAL A 149 15.83 5.78 5.36
CA VAL A 149 14.83 5.37 6.36
C VAL A 149 14.42 3.90 6.19
N MET A 150 14.42 3.40 4.95
CA MET A 150 14.16 2.00 4.64
C MET A 150 15.37 1.08 4.86
N ASP A 151 16.52 1.60 5.31
CA ASP A 151 17.76 0.83 5.51
C ASP A 151 18.15 0.01 4.26
N CYS A 152 18.02 0.62 3.08
CA CYS A 152 18.25 -0.02 1.78
C CYS A 152 17.43 -1.30 1.52
N CYS A 153 16.34 -1.53 2.26
CA CYS A 153 15.48 -2.72 2.12
C CYS A 153 14.49 -2.57 0.95
N LEU A 154 15.02 -2.63 -0.28
CA LEU A 154 14.26 -2.35 -1.50
C LEU A 154 13.43 -3.54 -2.00
N ILE A 155 13.84 -4.79 -1.74
CA ILE A 155 13.08 -5.96 -2.24
C ILE A 155 11.80 -6.15 -1.41
N VAL A 156 10.66 -6.20 -2.09
CA VAL A 156 9.34 -6.39 -1.48
C VAL A 156 8.67 -7.63 -2.06
N TYR A 157 8.19 -8.49 -1.16
CA TYR A 157 7.38 -9.66 -1.47
C TYR A 157 5.90 -9.28 -1.39
N HIS A 158 5.17 -9.60 -2.46
CA HIS A 158 3.76 -9.26 -2.63
C HIS A 158 2.85 -10.50 -2.53
N PRO A 159 1.56 -10.33 -2.17
CA PRO A 159 0.63 -11.45 -2.05
C PRO A 159 0.24 -12.08 -3.41
N TYR A 160 0.52 -11.41 -4.54
CA TYR A 160 0.10 -11.84 -5.87
C TYR A 160 0.62 -13.22 -6.28
N ARG A 161 1.91 -13.51 -6.01
CA ARG A 161 2.51 -14.80 -6.37
C ARG A 161 1.92 -15.96 -5.56
N PRO A 162 1.89 -15.92 -4.21
CA PRO A 162 1.24 -16.99 -3.44
C PRO A 162 -0.26 -17.08 -3.74
N LEU A 163 -0.93 -15.97 -4.04
CA LEU A 163 -2.34 -15.96 -4.44
C LEU A 163 -2.59 -16.83 -5.68
N THR A 164 -1.84 -16.62 -6.77
CA THR A 164 -1.96 -17.46 -7.97
C THR A 164 -1.67 -18.93 -7.65
N SER A 165 -0.68 -19.24 -6.82
CA SER A 165 -0.38 -20.62 -6.44
C SER A 165 -1.52 -21.28 -5.65
N PHE A 166 -2.15 -20.56 -4.72
CA PHE A 166 -3.31 -21.08 -3.97
C PHE A 166 -4.54 -21.26 -4.86
N ILE A 167 -4.79 -20.35 -5.79
CA ILE A 167 -5.90 -20.48 -6.74
C ILE A 167 -5.68 -21.67 -7.68
N GLN A 168 -4.45 -21.91 -8.14
CA GLN A 168 -4.12 -23.09 -8.94
C GLN A 168 -4.31 -24.40 -8.16
N ASP A 169 -4.06 -24.38 -6.86
CA ASP A 169 -4.32 -25.53 -6.00
C ASP A 169 -5.83 -25.77 -5.82
N LEU A 170 -6.58 -24.70 -5.55
CA LEU A 170 -8.04 -24.73 -5.49
C LEU A 170 -8.66 -25.20 -6.81
N ALA A 171 -8.06 -24.85 -7.95
CA ALA A 171 -8.51 -25.24 -9.28
C ALA A 171 -8.39 -26.73 -9.58
N LYS A 172 -7.66 -27.50 -8.77
CA LYS A 172 -7.60 -28.97 -8.89
C LYS A 172 -8.92 -29.62 -8.46
N ASP A 173 -9.68 -28.95 -7.60
CA ASP A 173 -11.01 -29.41 -7.22
C ASP A 173 -12.00 -29.14 -8.36
N THR A 174 -12.42 -30.22 -9.02
CA THR A 174 -13.34 -30.18 -10.16
C THR A 174 -14.77 -29.79 -9.77
N THR A 175 -15.08 -29.70 -8.48
CA THR A 175 -16.41 -29.27 -7.99
C THR A 175 -16.60 -27.76 -8.11
N ILE A 176 -15.51 -26.98 -8.12
CA ILE A 176 -15.54 -25.51 -8.12
C ILE A 176 -15.64 -25.00 -9.56
N LYS A 177 -16.76 -24.34 -9.87
CA LYS A 177 -16.99 -23.68 -11.16
C LYS A 177 -16.54 -22.21 -11.12
N ASP A 178 -16.25 -21.63 -12.28
CA ASP A 178 -15.93 -20.21 -12.45
C ASP A 178 -14.71 -19.72 -11.64
N ILE A 179 -13.64 -20.51 -11.63
CA ILE A 179 -12.37 -20.17 -10.95
C ILE A 179 -11.82 -18.83 -11.44
N ASP A 180 -11.96 -18.50 -12.72
CA ASP A 180 -11.50 -17.23 -13.29
C ASP A 180 -12.18 -16.02 -12.62
N GLN A 181 -13.46 -16.14 -12.23
CA GLN A 181 -14.18 -15.07 -11.54
C GLN A 181 -13.71 -14.95 -10.08
N ILE A 182 -13.48 -16.08 -9.42
CA ILE A 182 -12.90 -16.12 -8.07
C ILE A 182 -11.52 -15.47 -8.10
N GLU A 183 -10.65 -15.85 -9.05
CA GLU A 183 -9.32 -15.27 -9.21
C GLU A 183 -9.38 -13.76 -9.39
N ALA A 184 -10.21 -13.28 -10.32
CA ALA A 184 -10.37 -11.86 -10.56
C ALA A 184 -10.85 -11.10 -9.31
N GLN A 185 -11.74 -11.69 -8.51
CA GLN A 185 -12.22 -11.10 -7.27
C GLN A 185 -11.14 -11.11 -6.18
N CYS A 186 -10.44 -12.23 -5.99
CA CYS A 186 -9.37 -12.34 -4.99
C CYS A 186 -8.21 -11.39 -5.31
N TRP A 187 -7.90 -11.18 -6.60
CA TRP A 187 -6.90 -10.21 -7.03
C TRP A 187 -7.29 -8.77 -6.69
N LYS A 188 -8.59 -8.42 -6.82
CA LYS A 188 -9.09 -7.11 -6.39
C LYS A 188 -8.94 -6.94 -4.87
N VAL A 189 -9.30 -7.95 -4.08
CA VAL A 189 -9.13 -7.90 -2.62
C VAL A 189 -7.66 -7.78 -2.23
N ALA A 190 -6.76 -8.49 -2.92
CA ALA A 190 -5.32 -8.38 -2.70
C ALA A 190 -4.81 -6.95 -3.00
N ASN A 191 -5.31 -6.31 -4.05
CA ASN A 191 -5.01 -4.89 -4.31
C ASN A 191 -5.59 -3.97 -3.21
N ASP A 192 -6.80 -4.25 -2.74
CA ASP A 192 -7.46 -3.48 -1.68
C ASP A 192 -6.75 -3.62 -0.34
N SER A 193 -6.05 -4.74 -0.08
CA SER A 193 -5.23 -4.91 1.12
C SER A 193 -4.12 -3.86 1.28
N LEU A 194 -3.70 -3.21 0.18
CA LEU A 194 -2.74 -2.11 0.22
C LEU A 194 -3.33 -0.82 0.82
N ARG A 195 -4.65 -0.74 1.01
CA ARG A 195 -5.32 0.38 1.69
C ARG A 195 -5.30 0.22 3.22
N SER A 196 -5.02 -0.98 3.73
CA SER A 196 -4.86 -1.24 5.16
C SER A 196 -3.37 -1.37 5.54
N ASP A 197 -3.11 -1.73 6.81
CA ASP A 197 -1.76 -2.03 7.31
C ASP A 197 -1.35 -3.50 7.11
N CYS A 198 -2.13 -4.29 6.37
CA CYS A 198 -1.87 -5.72 6.20
C CYS A 198 -0.45 -6.02 5.73
N ALA A 199 0.09 -5.23 4.79
CA ALA A 199 1.43 -5.42 4.24
C ALA A 199 2.58 -5.19 5.25
N LEU A 200 2.31 -4.51 6.37
CA LEU A 200 3.27 -4.28 7.44
C LEU A 200 3.09 -5.24 8.62
N LEU A 201 1.92 -5.88 8.75
CA LEU A 201 1.58 -6.73 9.89
C LEU A 201 1.68 -8.22 9.57
N PHE A 202 1.45 -8.61 8.31
CA PHE A 202 1.29 -10.02 7.94
C PHE A 202 2.23 -10.42 6.79
N PRO A 203 2.71 -11.67 6.77
CA PRO A 203 3.41 -12.24 5.63
C PRO A 203 2.55 -12.27 4.35
N PRO A 204 3.15 -12.17 3.15
CA PRO A 204 2.41 -12.15 1.88
C PRO A 204 1.51 -13.36 1.63
N HIS A 205 1.88 -14.55 2.10
CA HIS A 205 1.06 -15.75 1.94
C HIS A 205 -0.20 -15.71 2.83
N VAL A 206 -0.11 -15.12 4.03
CA VAL A 206 -1.26 -14.90 4.92
C VAL A 206 -2.22 -13.88 4.29
N ILE A 207 -1.69 -12.80 3.73
CA ILE A 207 -2.50 -11.78 3.02
C ILE A 207 -3.19 -12.40 1.79
N ALA A 208 -2.47 -13.23 1.03
CA ALA A 208 -3.04 -13.93 -0.13
C ALA A 208 -4.20 -14.86 0.28
N LEU A 209 -4.01 -15.70 1.29
CA LEU A 209 -5.05 -16.59 1.79
C LEU A 209 -6.25 -15.82 2.35
N SER A 210 -6.00 -14.74 3.09
CA SER A 210 -7.06 -13.85 3.60
C SER A 210 -7.83 -13.18 2.47
N SER A 211 -7.14 -12.83 1.37
CA SER A 211 -7.77 -12.24 0.18
C SER A 211 -8.66 -13.24 -0.55
N ILE A 212 -8.33 -14.53 -0.52
CA ILE A 212 -9.19 -15.61 -1.04
C ILE A 212 -10.45 -15.74 -0.19
N ILE A 213 -10.29 -15.84 1.14
CA ILE A 213 -11.41 -15.98 2.08
C ILE A 213 -12.38 -14.82 1.92
N VAL A 214 -11.88 -13.58 1.99
CA VAL A 214 -12.71 -12.38 1.83
C VAL A 214 -13.29 -12.28 0.42
N GLY A 215 -12.52 -12.60 -0.62
CA GLY A 215 -12.99 -12.55 -2.01
C GLY A 215 -14.16 -13.50 -2.27
N VAL A 216 -14.06 -14.73 -1.78
CA VAL A 216 -15.10 -15.76 -1.90
C VAL A 216 -16.32 -15.43 -1.04
N GLU A 217 -16.11 -14.89 0.17
CA GLU A 217 -17.19 -14.43 1.05
C GLU A 217 -17.99 -13.28 0.41
N LEU A 218 -17.31 -12.30 -0.20
CA LEU A 218 -17.96 -11.20 -0.93
C LEU A 218 -18.77 -11.69 -2.15
N MET A 219 -18.44 -12.85 -2.71
CA MET A 219 -19.21 -13.49 -3.79
C MET A 219 -20.36 -14.38 -3.26
N GLY A 220 -20.47 -14.58 -1.95
CA GLY A 220 -21.44 -15.51 -1.35
C GLY A 220 -21.14 -16.99 -1.61
N ARG A 221 -19.86 -17.32 -1.90
CA ARG A 221 -19.41 -18.65 -2.34
C ARG A 221 -18.58 -19.40 -1.28
N GLU A 222 -18.74 -19.07 -0.01
CA GLU A 222 -17.94 -19.62 1.10
C GLU A 222 -17.86 -21.15 1.13
N LYS A 223 -18.90 -21.84 0.66
CA LYS A 223 -18.97 -23.31 0.64
C LYS A 223 -17.85 -23.93 -0.20
N ASP A 224 -17.39 -23.22 -1.22
CA ASP A 224 -16.44 -23.74 -2.20
C ASP A 224 -15.03 -23.89 -1.61
N ILE A 225 -14.70 -23.15 -0.55
CA ILE A 225 -13.39 -23.21 0.10
C ILE A 225 -13.41 -23.96 1.45
N LYS A 226 -14.58 -24.37 1.94
CA LYS A 226 -14.72 -24.97 3.29
C LYS A 226 -13.97 -26.29 3.45
N ALA A 227 -13.91 -27.11 2.41
CA ALA A 227 -13.19 -28.38 2.44
C ALA A 227 -11.68 -28.19 2.25
N TRP A 228 -11.30 -27.20 1.42
CA TRP A 228 -9.91 -26.91 1.08
C TRP A 228 -9.13 -26.22 2.22
N LEU A 229 -9.76 -25.28 2.94
CA LEU A 229 -9.07 -24.51 3.98
C LEU A 229 -8.39 -25.39 5.05
N PRO A 230 -9.05 -26.38 5.69
CA PRO A 230 -8.42 -27.21 6.72
C PRO A 230 -7.24 -28.06 6.25
N GLU A 231 -7.09 -28.29 4.95
CA GLU A 231 -5.98 -29.06 4.37
C GLU A 231 -4.65 -28.26 4.39
N LEU A 232 -4.74 -26.93 4.53
CA LEU A 232 -3.58 -26.04 4.55
C LEU A 232 -2.91 -26.04 5.93
N SER A 233 -1.60 -26.25 5.93
CA SER A 233 -0.76 -26.13 7.14
C SER A 233 -0.35 -24.68 7.42
N VAL A 234 -1.33 -23.81 7.63
CA VAL A 234 -1.13 -22.37 7.91
C VAL A 234 -1.66 -22.01 9.29
N ASP A 235 -1.05 -21.01 9.91
CA ASP A 235 -1.52 -20.41 11.16
C ASP A 235 -2.83 -19.63 10.93
N PHE A 236 -3.96 -20.27 11.25
CA PHE A 236 -5.28 -19.70 11.04
C PHE A 236 -5.60 -18.50 11.96
N GLU A 237 -4.93 -18.36 13.10
CA GLU A 237 -5.13 -17.22 14.00
C GLU A 237 -4.72 -15.92 13.29
N LYS A 238 -3.52 -15.92 12.68
CA LYS A 238 -3.02 -14.79 11.88
C LYS A 238 -3.87 -14.52 10.64
N VAL A 239 -4.39 -15.57 10.01
CA VAL A 239 -5.30 -15.44 8.86
C VAL A 239 -6.58 -14.75 9.28
N THR A 240 -7.21 -15.18 10.39
CA THR A 240 -8.42 -14.56 10.92
C THR A 240 -8.19 -13.09 11.29
N ASP A 241 -7.06 -12.75 11.90
CA ASP A 241 -6.70 -11.36 12.21
C ASP A 241 -6.53 -10.50 10.95
N CYS A 242 -5.91 -11.05 9.90
CA CYS A 242 -5.77 -10.36 8.62
C CYS A 242 -7.13 -10.17 7.94
N VAL A 243 -8.00 -11.19 7.95
CA VAL A 243 -9.39 -11.10 7.45
C VAL A 243 -10.19 -10.02 8.19
N ASN A 244 -10.11 -9.98 9.52
CA ASN A 244 -10.76 -8.95 10.34
C ASN A 244 -10.25 -7.54 10.01
N THR A 245 -8.95 -7.41 9.75
CA THR A 245 -8.33 -6.14 9.35
C THR A 245 -8.85 -5.68 7.99
N LEU A 246 -8.99 -6.59 7.02
CA LEU A 246 -9.58 -6.29 5.71
C LEU A 246 -11.05 -5.87 5.82
N PHE A 247 -11.87 -6.58 6.60
CA PHE A 247 -13.27 -6.20 6.79
C PHE A 247 -13.44 -4.87 7.50
N THR A 248 -12.58 -4.57 8.48
CA THR A 248 -12.56 -3.26 9.15
C THR A 248 -12.24 -2.15 8.14
N MET A 249 -11.26 -2.37 7.27
CA MET A 249 -10.93 -1.45 6.19
C MET A 249 -12.12 -1.25 5.24
N TYR A 250 -12.80 -2.32 4.80
CA TYR A 250 -13.97 -2.19 3.91
C TYR A 250 -15.14 -1.45 4.58
N LYS A 251 -15.39 -1.66 5.87
CA LYS A 251 -16.40 -0.90 6.63
C LYS A 251 -16.07 0.59 6.66
N LEU A 252 -14.82 0.93 6.96
CA LEU A 252 -14.35 2.32 6.97
C LEU A 252 -14.47 2.94 5.58
N TRP A 253 -14.00 2.23 4.54
CA TRP A 253 -14.00 2.73 3.17
C TRP A 253 -15.41 3.00 2.65
N LYS A 254 -16.40 2.18 3.02
CA LYS A 254 -17.81 2.42 2.69
C LYS A 254 -18.35 3.73 3.27
N THR A 255 -17.86 4.15 4.43
CA THR A 255 -18.29 5.39 5.11
C THR A 255 -17.46 6.63 4.73
N PHE A 256 -16.33 6.42 4.07
CA PHE A 256 -15.37 7.47 3.79
C PHE A 256 -15.61 8.08 2.40
N ASP A 257 -16.16 9.30 2.38
CA ASP A 257 -16.18 10.11 1.16
C ASP A 257 -14.87 10.88 1.04
N GLU A 258 -13.97 10.35 0.21
CA GLU A 258 -12.64 10.92 -0.03
C GLU A 258 -12.69 12.36 -0.56
N ARG A 259 -13.74 12.79 -1.28
CA ARG A 259 -13.74 14.12 -1.92
C ARG A 259 -13.91 15.24 -0.91
N ASP A 260 -14.76 15.01 0.09
CA ASP A 260 -15.15 16.01 1.06
C ASP A 260 -14.37 15.88 2.37
N GLN A 261 -14.10 14.64 2.81
CA GLN A 261 -13.47 14.39 4.11
C GLN A 261 -11.94 14.51 4.07
N ILE A 262 -11.28 14.49 2.90
CA ILE A 262 -9.81 14.50 2.87
C ILE A 262 -9.22 15.87 3.18
N LYS A 263 -9.83 16.95 2.70
CA LYS A 263 -9.33 18.31 2.91
C LYS A 263 -9.16 18.67 4.39
N PRO A 264 -10.17 18.49 5.26
CA PRO A 264 -9.99 18.79 6.69
C PRO A 264 -8.92 17.90 7.36
N LEU A 265 -8.70 16.67 6.87
CA LEU A 265 -7.65 15.80 7.38
C LEU A 265 -6.25 16.29 6.96
N LEU A 266 -6.10 16.78 5.73
CA LEU A 266 -4.85 17.38 5.26
C LEU A 266 -4.58 18.75 5.89
N ASP A 267 -5.62 19.54 6.18
CA ASP A 267 -5.47 20.84 6.86
C ASP A 267 -5.01 20.68 8.31
N LYS A 268 -5.36 19.56 8.98
CA LYS A 268 -4.83 19.19 10.31
C LYS A 268 -3.36 18.77 10.27
N MET A 269 -2.82 18.49 9.08
CA MET A 269 -1.49 17.90 8.96
C MET A 269 -0.42 18.89 9.44
N PRO A 270 0.52 18.44 10.29
CA PRO A 270 1.56 19.31 10.80
C PRO A 270 2.37 19.85 9.62
N ARG A 271 2.58 21.18 9.60
CA ARG A 271 3.44 21.79 8.59
C ARG A 271 4.83 21.19 8.73
N VAL A 272 5.40 20.81 7.60
CA VAL A 272 6.78 20.29 7.56
C VAL A 272 7.68 21.33 8.21
N ASN A 273 8.44 20.91 9.22
CA ASN A 273 9.40 21.80 9.85
C ASN A 273 10.37 22.26 8.76
N SER A 274 10.32 23.54 8.37
CA SER A 274 11.40 24.14 7.63
C SER A 274 12.62 24.02 8.54
N VAL A 275 13.53 23.10 8.23
CA VAL A 275 14.83 23.05 8.91
C VAL A 275 15.36 24.49 8.84
N PRO A 276 15.66 25.15 9.98
CA PRO A 276 16.33 26.44 9.90
C PRO A 276 17.60 26.18 9.12
N SER A 277 17.80 26.91 8.02
CA SER A 277 19.00 26.86 7.20
C SER A 277 20.20 26.95 8.13
N GLN A 278 20.80 25.82 8.49
CA GLN A 278 21.96 25.81 9.36
C GLN A 278 23.16 26.16 8.47
N CYS A 279 23.51 27.45 8.58
CA CYS A 279 24.79 28.13 8.40
C CYS A 279 25.71 27.67 7.26
#